data_AF-A0A7F8QR30-F1
#
_entry.id   AF-A0A7F8QR30-F1
#
_cell.length_a   1.000
_cell.length_b   1.000
_cell.length_c   1.000
_cell.angle_alpha   90.00
_cell.angle_beta   90.00
_cell.angle_gamma   90.00
#
_symmetry.space_group_name_H-M   'P 1'
#
loop_
_entity.id
_entity.type
_entity.pdbx_description
1 polymer ?
#
loop_
_entity_poly.entity_id
_entity_poly.type
_entity_poly.pdbx_seq_one_letter_code
_entity_poly.pdbx_strand_id
1 'polypeptide(L)'
;MPKKAKPTGRGKEEGSAPCKQLKMEATGGPSSALNFESPGDLFESLISPIKTETFFREFWEKQPLLLQRDDPAVATYYQSLFRLSDLKSLCSRGMYYGRDVNVCRCVNGKKKVLNKDGKVHFLQLRKDFDQKRATIQFHQPQRFKDELWRIQEKLECYFGSLVGSNVYITPAGSQGLPPHYDDVEVRGRTLFCSGKESLRAWVRCRFSSAL
;
A
#
# COMPACT_ATOMS: atom_id res chain seq x y z
N MET A 1 -56.45 -0.23 -35.49
CA MET A 1 -56.52 -1.16 -34.33
C MET A 1 -57.01 -2.51 -34.86
N PRO A 2 -56.56 -3.68 -34.38
CA PRO A 2 -56.13 -4.03 -33.01
C PRO A 2 -54.59 -4.22 -32.89
N LYS A 3 -53.84 -3.87 -31.83
CA LYS A 3 -53.81 -4.12 -30.36
C LYS A 3 -53.02 -5.38 -29.91
N LYS A 4 -51.83 -5.11 -29.32
CA LYS A 4 -51.07 -5.77 -28.20
C LYS A 4 -50.62 -7.24 -28.39
N ALA A 5 -49.49 -7.76 -27.85
CA ALA A 5 -48.78 -7.46 -26.59
C ALA A 5 -47.27 -7.91 -26.60
N LYS A 6 -46.52 -7.43 -25.58
CA LYS A 6 -45.14 -7.79 -25.16
C LYS A 6 -45.01 -9.23 -24.58
N PRO A 7 -43.79 -9.78 -24.49
CA PRO A 7 -43.06 -9.91 -23.21
C PRO A 7 -41.54 -9.59 -23.35
N THR A 8 -40.88 -8.75 -22.53
CA THR A 8 -40.20 -8.96 -21.21
C THR A 8 -39.13 -10.07 -21.11
N GLY A 9 -37.88 -9.66 -20.86
CA GLY A 9 -36.74 -10.46 -20.35
C GLY A 9 -35.41 -9.71 -20.54
N ARG A 10 -35.00 -8.79 -19.65
CA ARG A 10 -34.19 -8.97 -18.42
C ARG A 10 -32.80 -9.59 -18.67
N GLY A 11 -31.82 -8.74 -18.98
CA GLY A 11 -30.39 -9.03 -18.87
C GLY A 11 -29.73 -7.95 -18.00
N LYS A 12 -29.18 -8.37 -16.87
CA LYS A 12 -28.71 -7.54 -15.76
C LYS A 12 -27.48 -6.69 -16.15
N GLU A 13 -27.50 -5.41 -15.79
CA GLU A 13 -26.29 -4.66 -15.44
C GLU A 13 -25.67 -5.33 -14.20
N GLU A 14 -24.45 -5.84 -14.31
CA GLU A 14 -23.65 -6.19 -13.13
C GLU A 14 -22.99 -4.91 -12.60
N GLY A 15 -23.53 -4.44 -11.48
CA GLY A 15 -23.13 -3.21 -10.82
C GLY A 15 -21.70 -3.26 -10.31
N SER A 16 -21.00 -2.14 -10.46
CA SER A 16 -19.82 -1.85 -9.67
C SER A 16 -20.22 -1.82 -8.19
N ALA A 17 -19.54 -2.61 -7.37
CA ALA A 17 -19.71 -2.55 -5.92
C ALA A 17 -19.53 -1.10 -5.42
N PRO A 18 -20.46 -0.55 -4.63
CA PRO A 18 -20.36 0.83 -4.17
C PRO A 18 -19.27 0.94 -3.10
N CYS A 19 -18.14 1.53 -3.46
CA CYS A 19 -17.11 1.96 -2.51
C CYS A 19 -17.68 3.15 -1.72
N LYS A 20 -18.01 2.94 -0.44
CA LYS A 20 -18.51 4.03 0.42
C LYS A 20 -17.40 5.07 0.62
N GLN A 21 -17.61 6.25 0.05
CA GLN A 21 -16.74 7.41 0.21
C GLN A 21 -17.26 8.26 1.38
N LEU A 22 -16.44 8.46 2.40
CA LEU A 22 -16.69 9.42 3.48
C LEU A 22 -15.61 10.49 3.40
N LYS A 23 -16.03 11.72 3.07
CA LYS A 23 -15.19 12.93 3.07
C LYS A 23 -15.64 13.81 4.23
N MET A 24 -14.76 14.07 5.19
CA MET A 24 -14.95 15.08 6.23
C MET A 24 -13.61 15.76 6.56
N GLU A 25 -13.66 17.07 6.80
CA GLU A 25 -12.50 17.92 7.08
C GLU A 25 -12.04 17.80 8.54
N ALA A 26 -10.73 17.97 8.76
CA ALA A 26 -10.07 17.85 10.06
C ALA A 26 -9.70 19.21 10.65
N THR A 27 -9.94 19.40 11.95
CA THR A 27 -9.54 20.59 12.73
C THR A 27 -8.33 20.29 13.65
N GLY A 28 -7.22 21.02 13.42
CA GLY A 28 -6.38 21.68 14.44
C GLY A 28 -5.41 20.90 15.36
N GLY A 29 -4.09 21.09 15.15
CA GLY A 29 -3.01 20.96 16.16
C GLY A 29 -1.88 19.97 15.79
N PRO A 30 -0.58 20.24 16.09
CA PRO A 30 0.55 19.38 15.69
C PRO A 30 0.66 18.18 16.63
N SER A 31 -0.26 17.23 16.48
CA SER A 31 -0.09 15.87 17.00
C SER A 31 0.83 15.10 16.07
N SER A 32 1.71 14.26 16.61
CA SER A 32 2.43 13.26 15.81
C SER A 32 1.43 12.53 14.91
N ALA A 33 1.75 12.37 13.62
CA ALA A 33 0.81 11.84 12.63
C ALA A 33 0.25 10.45 12.98
N LEU A 34 0.94 9.73 13.88
CA LEU A 34 0.51 8.50 14.54
C LEU A 34 0.72 8.63 16.05
N ASN A 35 -0.12 7.95 16.83
CA ASN A 35 -0.01 7.86 18.28
C ASN A 35 0.69 6.53 18.65
N PHE A 36 1.76 6.60 19.46
CA PHE A 36 2.57 5.43 19.81
C PHE A 36 2.46 5.03 21.29
N GLU A 37 1.47 5.53 22.03
CA GLU A 37 1.30 5.19 23.46
C GLU A 37 1.01 3.69 23.66
N SER A 38 -0.05 3.17 23.04
CA SER A 38 -0.38 1.73 23.06
C SER A 38 -0.53 1.13 21.64
N PRO A 39 -0.56 -0.21 21.50
CA PRO A 39 -0.95 -0.86 20.24
C PRO A 39 -2.32 -0.41 19.72
N GLY A 40 -3.27 -0.16 20.62
CA GLY A 40 -4.61 0.33 20.30
C GLY A 40 -4.59 1.75 19.74
N ASP A 41 -3.88 2.66 20.41
CA ASP A 41 -3.78 4.07 20.00
C ASP A 41 -3.06 4.21 18.63
N LEU A 42 -2.06 3.36 18.38
CA LEU A 42 -1.41 3.31 17.07
C LEU A 42 -2.42 2.90 16.01
N PHE A 43 -3.17 1.83 16.25
CA PHE A 43 -4.10 1.36 15.25
C PHE A 43 -5.22 2.40 15.00
N GLU A 44 -5.78 2.99 16.05
CA GLU A 44 -6.81 4.01 15.95
C GLU A 44 -6.32 5.25 15.16
N SER A 45 -5.13 5.77 15.49
CA SER A 45 -4.54 6.89 14.74
C SER A 45 -4.23 6.51 13.28
N LEU A 46 -3.84 5.26 13.01
CA LEU A 46 -3.58 4.76 11.67
C LEU A 46 -4.84 4.74 10.79
N ILE A 47 -6.03 4.45 11.34
CA ILE A 47 -7.29 4.38 10.59
C ILE A 47 -8.20 5.61 10.74
N SER A 48 -7.79 6.59 11.54
CA SER A 48 -8.51 7.86 11.73
C SER A 48 -9.00 8.48 10.39
N PRO A 49 -10.22 9.03 10.32
CA PRO A 49 -11.16 9.26 11.42
C PRO A 49 -12.08 8.05 11.71
N ILE A 50 -11.82 6.88 11.13
CA ILE A 50 -12.67 5.71 11.34
C ILE A 50 -12.38 5.12 12.73
N LYS A 51 -13.43 4.94 13.53
CA LYS A 51 -13.34 4.24 14.81
C LYS A 51 -13.00 2.76 14.62
N THR A 52 -12.22 2.20 15.53
CA THR A 52 -11.80 0.79 15.51
C THR A 52 -13.00 -0.17 15.48
N GLU A 53 -14.06 0.10 16.25
CA GLU A 53 -15.26 -0.75 16.28
C GLU A 53 -15.98 -0.76 14.94
N THR A 54 -16.09 0.40 14.30
CA THR A 54 -16.67 0.53 12.96
C THR A 54 -15.81 -0.16 11.92
N PHE A 55 -14.49 -0.03 12.01
CA PHE A 55 -13.56 -0.72 11.12
C PHE A 55 -13.77 -2.24 11.14
N PHE A 56 -13.77 -2.86 12.32
CA PHE A 56 -13.95 -4.31 12.44
C PHE A 56 -15.35 -4.78 12.10
N ARG A 57 -16.38 -3.99 12.44
CA ARG A 57 -17.76 -4.35 12.14
C ARG A 57 -18.07 -4.29 10.65
N GLU A 58 -17.58 -3.28 9.94
CA GLU A 58 -18.07 -2.95 8.58
C GLU A 58 -17.06 -3.21 7.47
N PHE A 59 -15.75 -3.17 7.76
CA PHE A 59 -14.71 -3.18 6.71
C PHE A 59 -13.82 -4.41 6.77
N TRP A 60 -13.36 -4.79 7.98
CA TRP A 60 -12.49 -5.94 8.18
C TRP A 60 -13.05 -7.20 7.51
N GLU A 61 -12.27 -7.80 6.61
CA GLU A 61 -12.62 -9.03 5.86
C GLU A 61 -13.96 -8.96 5.08
N LYS A 62 -14.48 -7.75 4.83
CA LYS A 62 -15.81 -7.55 4.21
C LYS A 62 -15.75 -6.69 2.97
N GLN A 63 -15.13 -5.52 3.06
CA GLN A 63 -15.08 -4.57 1.95
C GLN A 63 -13.89 -3.61 2.03
N PRO A 64 -13.43 -3.07 0.89
CA PRO A 64 -12.36 -2.08 0.88
C PRO A 64 -12.74 -0.79 1.63
N LEU A 65 -11.77 -0.23 2.35
CA LEU A 65 -11.85 1.10 2.98
C LEU A 65 -10.87 2.06 2.32
N LEU A 66 -11.38 3.16 1.77
CA LEU A 66 -10.56 4.25 1.23
C LEU A 66 -10.50 5.41 2.22
N LEU A 67 -9.30 5.71 2.72
CA LEU A 67 -9.05 6.86 3.60
C LEU A 67 -8.32 7.97 2.84
N GLN A 68 -9.05 9.04 2.49
CA GLN A 68 -8.48 10.27 1.95
C GLN A 68 -8.29 11.27 3.08
N ARG A 69 -7.05 11.69 3.33
CA ARG A 69 -6.71 12.73 4.32
C ARG A 69 -6.05 13.90 3.59
N ASP A 70 -6.49 15.11 3.89
CA ASP A 70 -5.92 16.35 3.36
C ASP A 70 -5.17 17.10 4.48
N ASP A 71 -4.21 16.40 5.08
CA ASP A 71 -3.38 16.94 6.16
C ASP A 71 -1.90 16.94 5.70
N PRO A 72 -1.28 18.13 5.53
CA PRO A 72 0.12 18.25 5.10
C PRO A 72 1.15 17.64 6.04
N ALA A 73 0.90 17.68 7.35
CA ALA A 73 1.81 17.11 8.36
C ALA A 73 1.79 15.59 8.27
N VAL A 74 0.59 15.00 8.15
CA VAL A 74 0.41 13.57 7.92
C VAL A 74 1.05 13.13 6.61
N ALA A 75 0.88 13.89 5.53
CA ALA A 75 1.52 13.61 4.24
C ALA A 75 3.05 13.60 4.37
N THR A 76 3.63 14.60 5.05
CA THR A 76 5.08 14.72 5.28
C THR A 76 5.62 13.55 6.10
N TYR A 77 4.89 13.13 7.14
CA TYR A 77 5.24 11.97 7.95
C TYR A 77 5.32 10.69 7.11
N TYR A 78 4.28 10.39 6.33
CA TYR A 78 4.28 9.18 5.50
C TYR A 78 5.36 9.18 4.42
N GLN A 79 5.70 10.35 3.87
CA GLN A 79 6.83 10.50 2.93
C GLN A 79 8.20 10.26 3.58
N SER A 80 8.31 10.37 4.92
CA SER A 80 9.55 10.12 5.65
C SER A 80 9.81 8.63 5.91
N LEU A 81 8.76 7.79 5.87
CA LEU A 81 8.85 6.37 6.19
C LEU A 81 9.77 5.60 5.24
N PHE A 82 9.76 5.95 3.95
CA PHE A 82 10.68 5.38 2.97
C PHE A 82 10.80 6.28 1.76
N ARG A 83 12.03 6.57 1.32
CA ARG A 83 12.29 7.42 0.14
C ARG A 83 13.10 6.69 -0.90
N LEU A 84 12.94 7.09 -2.17
CA LEU A 84 13.79 6.57 -3.25
C LEU A 84 15.28 6.84 -3.00
N SER A 85 15.60 7.95 -2.34
CA SER A 85 16.97 8.29 -1.90
C SER A 85 17.57 7.28 -0.92
N ASP A 86 16.73 6.61 -0.11
CA ASP A 86 17.19 5.64 0.90
C ASP A 86 17.85 4.42 0.23
N LEU A 87 17.43 4.08 -1.00
CA LEU A 87 17.96 2.94 -1.74
C LEU A 87 19.47 3.02 -1.95
N LYS A 88 20.07 4.21 -2.04
CA LYS A 88 21.52 4.35 -2.20
C LYS A 88 22.28 3.77 -1.01
N SER A 89 21.89 4.17 0.21
CA SER A 89 22.47 3.67 1.46
C SER A 89 22.13 2.20 1.70
N LEU A 90 20.89 1.79 1.38
CA LEU A 90 20.49 0.39 1.51
C LEU A 90 21.31 -0.53 0.59
N CYS A 91 21.52 -0.15 -0.67
CA CYS A 91 22.33 -0.93 -1.59
C CYS A 91 23.79 -1.09 -1.11
N SER A 92 24.39 -0.06 -0.49
CA SER A 92 25.76 -0.17 0.05
C SER A 92 25.88 -1.14 1.23
N ARG A 93 24.76 -1.51 1.87
CA ARG A 93 24.70 -2.53 2.94
C ARG A 93 24.59 -3.97 2.40
N GLY A 94 24.52 -4.17 1.08
CA GLY A 94 24.49 -5.48 0.46
C GLY A 94 23.09 -6.09 0.29
N MET A 95 22.28 -5.46 -0.56
CA MET A 95 20.96 -5.99 -0.96
C MET A 95 21.08 -6.97 -2.12
N TYR A 96 20.17 -7.93 -2.22
CA TYR A 96 20.12 -8.92 -3.30
C TYR A 96 18.79 -8.91 -4.04
N TYR A 97 18.85 -9.15 -5.35
CA TYR A 97 17.65 -9.32 -6.16
C TYR A 97 16.89 -10.58 -5.72
N GLY A 98 15.55 -10.55 -5.82
CA GLY A 98 14.69 -11.66 -5.39
C GLY A 98 14.47 -11.70 -3.87
N ARG A 99 15.55 -11.55 -3.09
CA ARG A 99 15.49 -11.58 -1.61
C ARG A 99 15.06 -10.25 -1.01
N ASP A 100 15.75 -9.17 -1.36
CA ASP A 100 15.54 -7.85 -0.76
C ASP A 100 14.82 -6.90 -1.72
N VAL A 101 15.14 -6.98 -3.01
CA VAL A 101 14.60 -6.07 -4.03
C VAL A 101 14.15 -6.84 -5.27
N ASN A 102 12.98 -6.48 -5.77
CA ASN A 102 12.50 -6.89 -7.08
C ASN A 102 12.32 -5.68 -7.98
N VAL A 103 12.57 -5.85 -9.28
CA VAL A 103 12.31 -4.85 -10.31
C VAL A 103 11.36 -5.47 -11.33
N CYS A 104 10.25 -4.80 -11.60
CA CYS A 104 9.24 -5.33 -12.51
C CYS A 104 8.54 -4.23 -13.30
N ARG A 105 7.87 -4.62 -14.38
CA ARG A 105 7.02 -3.76 -15.20
C ARG A 105 5.83 -4.54 -15.72
N CYS A 106 4.67 -3.88 -15.81
CA CYS A 106 3.52 -4.41 -16.51
C CYS A 106 3.67 -4.11 -18.01
N VAL A 107 3.68 -5.16 -18.82
CA VAL A 107 3.74 -5.08 -20.29
C VAL A 107 2.61 -5.95 -20.82
N ASN A 108 1.68 -5.35 -21.56
CA ASN A 108 0.51 -6.04 -22.15
C ASN A 108 -0.28 -6.87 -21.12
N GLY A 109 -0.55 -6.28 -19.95
CA GLY A 109 -1.29 -6.95 -18.87
C GLY A 109 -0.52 -8.08 -18.16
N LYS A 110 0.78 -8.27 -18.45
CA LYS A 110 1.61 -9.29 -17.82
C LYS A 110 2.77 -8.67 -17.04
N LYS A 111 3.09 -9.28 -15.89
CA LYS A 111 4.27 -8.89 -15.09
C LYS A 111 5.54 -9.37 -15.79
N LYS A 112 6.40 -8.43 -16.18
CA LYS A 112 7.77 -8.69 -16.64
C LYS A 112 8.73 -8.41 -15.49
N VAL A 113 9.45 -9.44 -15.04
CA VAL A 113 10.53 -9.30 -14.04
C VAL A 113 11.80 -8.84 -14.74
N LEU A 114 12.51 -7.89 -14.13
CA LEU A 114 13.74 -7.27 -14.63
C LEU A 114 14.91 -7.44 -13.65
N ASN A 115 14.76 -8.35 -12.69
CA ASN A 115 15.82 -8.71 -11.75
C ASN A 115 17.08 -9.15 -12.49
N LYS A 116 18.23 -8.85 -11.89
CA LYS A 116 19.51 -9.45 -12.25
C LYS A 116 19.90 -10.49 -11.20
N ASP A 117 20.95 -11.24 -11.47
CA ASP A 117 21.51 -12.14 -10.48
C ASP A 117 22.36 -11.40 -9.44
N GLY A 118 22.31 -11.86 -8.19
CA GLY A 118 23.20 -11.41 -7.13
C GLY A 118 22.85 -10.04 -6.55
N LYS A 119 23.91 -9.25 -6.28
CA LYS A 119 23.82 -7.99 -5.52
C LYS A 119 23.13 -6.88 -6.32
N VAL A 120 22.38 -6.07 -5.61
CA VAL A 120 21.68 -4.90 -6.15
C VAL A 120 22.59 -3.69 -6.09
N HIS A 121 22.81 -3.05 -7.25
CA HIS A 121 23.55 -1.80 -7.34
C HIS A 121 22.58 -0.63 -7.57
N PHE A 122 22.74 0.44 -6.78
CA PHE A 122 21.85 1.61 -6.86
C PHE A 122 21.77 2.22 -8.26
N LEU A 123 22.90 2.37 -8.95
CA LEU A 123 22.94 2.91 -10.31
C LEU A 123 22.13 2.06 -11.30
N GLN A 124 22.09 0.74 -11.10
CA GLN A 124 21.30 -0.16 -11.94
C GLN A 124 19.81 0.00 -11.66
N LEU A 125 19.41 0.06 -10.38
CA LEU A 125 18.01 0.34 -10.00
C LEU A 125 17.55 1.68 -10.60
N ARG A 126 18.38 2.72 -10.47
CA ARG A 126 18.08 4.04 -11.02
C ARG A 126 17.93 4.00 -12.53
N LYS A 127 18.83 3.30 -13.24
CA LYS A 127 18.74 3.09 -14.69
C LYS A 127 17.43 2.39 -15.09
N ASP A 128 17.06 1.31 -14.41
CA ASP A 128 15.82 0.57 -14.72
C ASP A 128 14.56 1.40 -14.37
N PHE A 129 14.59 2.17 -13.29
CA PHE A 129 13.51 3.08 -12.90
C PHE A 129 13.32 4.20 -13.94
N ASP A 130 14.37 4.96 -14.25
CA ASP A 130 14.29 6.14 -15.12
C ASP A 130 14.10 5.74 -16.60
N GLN A 131 14.88 4.77 -17.11
CA GLN A 131 14.90 4.44 -18.54
C GLN A 131 13.89 3.37 -18.92
N LYS A 132 13.76 2.31 -18.10
CA LYS A 132 12.82 1.20 -18.40
C LYS A 132 11.44 1.42 -17.81
N ARG A 133 11.25 2.49 -17.03
CA ARG A 133 9.98 2.84 -16.39
C ARG A 133 9.50 1.70 -15.48
N ALA A 134 10.46 1.09 -14.78
CA ALA A 134 10.23 -0.09 -13.95
C ALA A 134 9.83 0.31 -12.52
N THR A 135 8.99 -0.51 -11.90
CA THR A 135 8.67 -0.44 -10.48
C THR A 135 9.72 -1.20 -9.67
N ILE A 136 10.22 -0.54 -8.63
CA ILE A 136 11.07 -1.15 -7.61
C ILE A 136 10.18 -1.62 -6.46
N GLN A 137 10.27 -2.90 -6.11
CA GLN A 137 9.64 -3.50 -4.93
C GLN A 137 10.74 -3.82 -3.91
N PHE A 138 10.66 -3.24 -2.71
CA PHE A 138 11.59 -3.49 -1.61
C PHE A 138 10.90 -4.32 -0.53
N HIS A 139 11.54 -5.40 -0.11
CA HIS A 139 11.00 -6.35 0.85
C HIS A 139 11.45 -6.07 2.28
N GLN A 140 10.48 -6.08 3.21
CA GLN A 140 10.71 -5.99 4.65
C GLN A 140 11.58 -4.78 5.03
N PRO A 141 11.17 -3.54 4.68
CA PRO A 141 11.94 -2.32 4.94
C PRO A 141 12.15 -2.02 6.44
N GLN A 142 11.33 -2.59 7.33
CA GLN A 142 11.46 -2.43 8.78
C GLN A 142 12.80 -2.95 9.33
N ARG A 143 13.47 -3.85 8.62
CA ARG A 143 14.84 -4.28 8.96
C ARG A 143 15.85 -3.12 8.94
N PHE A 144 15.49 -2.01 8.31
CA PHE A 144 16.40 -0.90 8.04
C PHE A 144 15.83 0.48 8.36
N LYS A 145 14.55 0.56 8.73
CA LYS A 145 13.81 1.80 8.96
C LYS A 145 13.08 1.70 10.28
N ASP A 146 13.64 2.33 11.32
CA ASP A 146 13.18 2.21 12.71
C ASP A 146 11.71 2.62 12.87
N GLU A 147 11.27 3.67 12.17
CA GLU A 147 9.86 4.10 12.24
C GLU A 147 8.91 3.03 11.68
N LEU A 148 9.30 2.34 10.60
CA LEU A 148 8.51 1.22 10.04
C LEU A 148 8.55 0.01 10.97
N TRP A 149 9.65 -0.21 11.68
CA TRP A 149 9.73 -1.25 12.72
C TRP A 149 8.81 -0.94 13.90
N ARG A 150 8.87 0.29 14.43
CA ARG A 150 8.01 0.74 15.53
C ARG A 150 6.52 0.65 15.20
N ILE A 151 6.14 0.96 13.96
CA ILE A 151 4.76 0.78 13.49
C ILE A 151 4.41 -0.71 13.44
N GLN A 152 5.25 -1.53 12.80
CA GLN A 152 4.93 -2.95 12.61
C GLN A 152 4.85 -3.72 13.93
N GLU A 153 5.81 -3.53 14.84
CA GLU A 153 5.83 -4.20 16.15
C GLU A 153 4.53 -3.95 16.95
N LYS A 154 4.08 -2.70 17.03
CA LYS A 154 2.81 -2.38 17.69
C LYS A 154 1.59 -2.96 16.97
N LEU A 155 1.61 -3.01 15.65
CA LEU A 155 0.54 -3.68 14.90
C LEU A 155 0.58 -5.20 15.12
N GLU A 156 1.74 -5.82 15.24
CA GLU A 156 1.87 -7.24 15.62
C GLU A 156 1.26 -7.49 17.01
N CYS A 157 1.57 -6.63 17.98
CA CYS A 157 0.95 -6.67 19.31
C CYS A 157 -0.57 -6.48 19.26
N TYR A 158 -1.08 -5.58 18.42
CA TYR A 158 -2.51 -5.32 18.30
C TYR A 158 -3.28 -6.46 17.62
N PHE A 159 -2.70 -7.07 16.57
CA PHE A 159 -3.35 -8.13 15.81
C PHE A 159 -3.09 -9.54 16.34
N GLY A 160 -2.08 -9.72 17.19
CA GLY A 160 -1.62 -11.04 17.59
C GLY A 160 -1.13 -11.87 16.41
N SER A 161 -0.62 -11.23 15.35
CA SER A 161 -0.20 -11.89 14.11
C SER A 161 0.98 -11.16 13.48
N LEU A 162 1.73 -11.86 12.63
CA LEU A 162 2.87 -11.28 11.93
C LEU A 162 2.46 -10.15 10.98
N VAL A 163 3.18 -9.03 11.07
CA VAL A 163 2.98 -7.86 10.22
C VAL A 163 4.28 -7.58 9.48
N GLY A 164 4.23 -7.70 8.17
CA GLY A 164 5.32 -7.34 7.28
C GLY A 164 4.98 -6.11 6.45
N SER A 165 5.91 -5.65 5.62
CA SER A 165 5.61 -4.66 4.59
C SER A 165 6.48 -4.80 3.35
N ASN A 166 5.97 -4.25 2.26
CA ASN A 166 6.70 -4.07 1.01
C ASN A 166 6.56 -2.62 0.56
N VAL A 167 7.64 -2.03 0.06
CA VAL A 167 7.61 -0.70 -0.56
C VAL A 167 7.61 -0.87 -2.07
N TYR A 168 6.75 -0.14 -2.77
CA TYR A 168 6.73 -0.06 -4.22
C TYR A 168 6.96 1.38 -4.66
N ILE A 169 7.97 1.58 -5.49
CA ILE A 169 8.29 2.88 -6.07
C ILE A 169 8.07 2.76 -7.57
N THR A 170 7.08 3.49 -8.08
CA THR A 170 6.66 3.42 -9.50
C THR A 170 6.80 4.80 -10.14
N PRO A 171 7.49 4.92 -11.29
CA PRO A 171 7.65 6.20 -11.94
C PRO A 171 6.33 6.66 -12.61
N ALA A 172 6.02 7.96 -12.56
CA ALA A 172 4.70 8.49 -12.94
C ALA A 172 4.37 8.25 -14.41
N GLY A 173 3.20 7.67 -14.73
CA GLY A 173 2.83 7.24 -16.08
C GLY A 173 3.33 5.84 -16.44
N SER A 174 3.52 4.96 -15.45
CA SER A 174 3.88 3.56 -15.65
C SER A 174 3.13 2.66 -14.66
N GLN A 175 3.16 1.36 -14.92
CA GLN A 175 2.53 0.34 -14.09
C GLN A 175 3.53 -0.80 -13.86
N GLY A 176 3.70 -1.19 -12.59
CA GLY A 176 4.61 -2.28 -12.20
C GLY A 176 3.99 -3.66 -12.30
N LEU A 177 2.80 -3.82 -11.72
CA LEU A 177 2.10 -5.09 -11.59
C LEU A 177 0.76 -5.06 -12.35
N PRO A 178 0.35 -6.15 -13.00
CA PRO A 178 -1.01 -6.29 -13.52
C PRO A 178 -2.03 -6.36 -12.37
N PRO A 179 -3.33 -6.22 -12.66
CA PRO A 179 -4.39 -6.49 -11.69
C PRO A 179 -4.22 -7.90 -11.08
N HIS A 180 -4.22 -8.00 -9.75
CA HIS A 180 -4.14 -9.25 -8.99
C HIS A 180 -4.76 -9.05 -7.60
N TYR A 181 -5.02 -10.14 -6.89
CA TYR A 181 -5.36 -10.16 -5.48
C TYR A 181 -4.22 -10.83 -4.70
N ASP A 182 -4.02 -10.42 -3.44
CA ASP A 182 -3.08 -11.04 -2.51
C ASP A 182 -3.84 -11.98 -1.55
N ASP A 183 -3.12 -12.94 -0.96
CA ASP A 183 -3.58 -13.93 0.03
C ASP A 183 -3.64 -13.38 1.47
N VAL A 184 -3.69 -12.06 1.65
CA VAL A 184 -3.53 -11.41 2.96
C VAL A 184 -4.38 -10.16 3.06
N GLU A 185 -4.68 -9.77 4.30
CA GLU A 185 -5.21 -8.45 4.59
C GLU A 185 -4.12 -7.40 4.35
N VAL A 186 -4.28 -6.70 3.23
CA VAL A 186 -3.38 -5.63 2.84
C VAL A 186 -3.96 -4.31 3.31
N ARG A 187 -3.26 -3.64 4.23
CA ARG A 187 -3.55 -2.24 4.55
C ARG A 187 -2.82 -1.35 3.56
N GLY A 188 -3.48 -1.19 2.42
CA GLY A 188 -3.05 -0.31 1.35
C GLY A 188 -3.51 1.11 1.55
N ARG A 189 -2.59 1.99 1.92
CA ARG A 189 -2.72 3.41 1.59
C ARG A 189 -1.88 3.64 0.33
N THR A 190 -2.44 4.28 -0.69
CA THR A 190 -1.59 4.98 -1.67
C THR A 190 -0.94 6.12 -0.88
N LEU A 191 0.25 5.87 -0.33
CA LEU A 191 0.82 6.69 0.73
C LEU A 191 1.16 8.10 0.26
N PHE A 192 1.57 8.27 -1.00
CA PHE A 192 1.69 9.60 -1.60
C PHE A 192 1.99 9.49 -3.12
N CYS A 193 1.49 10.45 -3.90
CA CYS A 193 2.04 10.78 -5.22
C CYS A 193 2.78 12.12 -5.08
N SER A 194 4.12 12.11 -5.07
CA SER A 194 4.92 13.35 -5.13
C SER A 194 5.40 13.54 -6.55
N GLY A 195 4.88 14.55 -7.26
CA GLY A 195 5.39 14.94 -8.58
C GLY A 195 5.47 13.79 -9.59
N LYS A 196 6.68 13.48 -10.07
CA LYS A 196 6.95 12.43 -11.09
C LYS A 196 7.03 11.01 -10.53
N GLU A 197 6.76 10.78 -9.24
CA GLU A 197 6.93 9.48 -8.58
C GLU A 197 5.70 9.12 -7.73
N SER A 198 5.22 7.88 -7.86
CA SER A 198 4.21 7.32 -6.97
C SER A 198 4.91 6.36 -6.01
N LEU A 199 4.90 6.72 -4.71
CA LEU A 199 5.36 5.83 -3.65
C LEU A 199 4.13 5.14 -3.04
N ARG A 200 4.08 3.81 -3.17
CA ARG A 200 3.08 2.98 -2.51
C ARG A 200 3.80 2.01 -1.59
N ALA A 201 3.89 2.31 -0.30
CA ALA A 201 4.23 1.30 0.68
C ALA A 201 2.95 0.60 1.16
N TRP A 202 3.00 -0.71 1.30
CA TRP A 202 1.90 -1.52 1.78
C TRP A 202 2.36 -2.17 3.07
N VAL A 203 1.62 -1.95 4.13
CA VAL A 203 1.74 -2.77 5.33
C VAL A 203 0.87 -4.01 5.09
N ARG A 204 1.52 -5.17 5.10
CA ARG A 204 0.93 -6.48 4.86
C ARG A 204 0.82 -7.18 6.21
N CYS A 205 -0.38 -7.24 6.77
CA CYS A 205 -0.63 -8.09 7.92
C CYS A 205 -0.93 -9.50 7.39
N ARG A 206 -0.07 -10.49 7.68
CA ARG A 206 -0.39 -11.88 7.36
C ARG A 206 -1.08 -12.45 8.59
N PHE A 207 -2.39 -12.66 8.50
CA PHE A 207 -3.16 -13.43 9.47
C PHE A 207 -2.95 -14.90 9.14
N SER A 208 -2.13 -15.59 9.93
CA SER A 208 -2.17 -17.04 9.91
C SER A 208 -3.37 -17.44 10.74
N SER A 209 -4.35 -18.12 10.14
CA SER A 209 -5.33 -18.86 10.92
C SER A 209 -4.57 -19.97 11.66
N ALA A 210 -4.11 -19.68 12.87
CA ALA A 210 -3.79 -20.72 13.84
C ALA A 210 -5.14 -21.24 14.36
N LEU A 211 -5.67 -22.24 13.66
CA LEU A 211 -6.53 -23.26 14.25
C LEU A 211 -5.70 -24.52 14.39
#